data_AF-A0A814HTG8-F1
#
_entry.id   AF-A0A814HTG8-F1
#
_cell.length_a   1.000
_cell.length_b   1.000
_cell.length_c   1.000
_cell.angle_alpha   90.00
_cell.angle_beta   90.00
_cell.angle_gamma   90.00
#
_symmetry.space_group_name_H-M   'P 1'
#
loop_
_entity.id
_entity.type
_entity.pdbx_description
1 polymer ?
#
loop_
_entity_poly.entity_id
_entity_poly.type
_entity_poly.pdbx_seq_one_letter_code
_entity_poly.pdbx_strand_id
1 'polypeptide(L)'
;MPEVYNRTIGSDSPVFVTEEEMYVDDFKNKSMMPVDDLDRTNIRLYKKVIDFKLTDVAFPELMTAIEQSYLHELGWCYKTLPNKTAIDLYSRSILLKGDNGMVLEIWPPNHQSKLIQHLANTHGIIRILHNKLLIEFHPYLSINSNQKPFLKQPCEQYEVMYIKPDLNQIYRLINRLIISI
;
A
#
# COMPACT_ATOMS: atom_id res chain seq x y z
N MET A 1 29.36 -14.85 -5.57
CA MET A 1 28.75 -13.93 -4.58
C MET A 1 27.78 -13.06 -5.34
N PRO A 2 26.48 -13.03 -5.03
CA PRO A 2 25.58 -12.09 -5.70
C PRO A 2 25.85 -10.69 -5.16
N GLU A 3 26.03 -9.75 -6.09
CA GLU A 3 26.20 -8.33 -5.81
C GLU A 3 24.99 -7.82 -5.04
N VAL A 4 25.20 -7.43 -3.79
CA VAL A 4 24.21 -6.69 -3.00
C VAL A 4 24.18 -5.27 -3.55
N TYR A 5 23.16 -4.93 -4.32
CA TYR A 5 22.88 -3.56 -4.72
C TYR A 5 22.50 -2.74 -3.49
N ASN A 6 23.51 -2.24 -2.77
CA ASN A 6 23.33 -1.26 -1.70
C ASN A 6 22.99 0.10 -2.34
N ARG A 7 21.74 0.32 -2.71
CA ARG A 7 21.20 1.68 -2.76
C ARG A 7 20.68 2.01 -1.37
N THR A 8 21.36 2.93 -0.72
CA THR A 8 20.95 3.53 0.55
C THR A 8 19.66 4.31 0.30
N ILE A 9 18.50 3.64 0.36
CA ILE A 9 17.22 4.34 0.51
C ILE A 9 17.23 4.84 1.95
N GLY A 10 17.68 6.09 2.14
CA GLY A 10 17.68 6.72 3.45
C GLY A 10 16.25 6.91 3.96
N SER A 11 16.10 6.96 5.28
CA SER A 11 14.89 7.37 6.01
C SER A 11 14.35 8.76 5.65
N ASP A 12 15.05 9.48 4.78
CA ASP A 12 14.90 10.90 4.51
C ASP A 12 14.07 11.19 3.25
N SER A 13 13.38 10.19 2.70
CA SER A 13 12.62 10.36 1.47
C SER A 13 11.13 10.37 1.74
N PRO A 14 10.37 11.26 1.06
CA PRO A 14 8.94 11.38 1.27
C PRO A 14 8.23 10.07 0.97
N VAL A 15 7.34 9.70 1.89
CA VAL A 15 6.47 8.53 1.75
C VAL A 15 5.14 8.94 1.12
N PHE A 16 4.67 10.13 1.46
CA PHE A 16 3.36 10.64 1.09
C PHE A 16 3.42 11.79 0.08
N VAL A 17 2.35 11.94 -0.67
CA VAL A 17 2.13 13.04 -1.61
C VAL A 17 0.80 13.71 -1.32
N THR A 18 0.77 15.04 -1.25
CA THR A 18 -0.44 15.80 -0.92
C THR A 18 -0.68 17.01 -1.81
N GLU A 19 -1.96 17.35 -2.02
CA GLU A 19 -2.41 18.65 -2.54
C GLU A 19 -2.72 19.64 -1.40
N GLU A 20 -2.71 19.17 -0.15
CA GLU A 20 -3.00 19.97 1.04
C GLU A 20 -1.81 20.85 1.43
N GLU A 21 -2.09 21.87 2.24
CA GLU A 21 -1.05 22.72 2.83
C GLU A 21 -0.10 21.87 3.69
N MET A 22 1.20 21.97 3.40
CA MET A 22 2.23 21.32 4.21
C MET A 22 2.60 22.18 5.41
N TYR A 23 2.65 21.58 6.59
CA TYR A 23 3.09 22.24 7.80
C TYR A 23 4.59 22.01 8.03
N VAL A 24 5.16 22.81 8.93
CA VAL A 24 6.59 22.78 9.27
C VAL A 24 7.04 21.40 9.75
N ASP A 25 6.18 20.66 10.43
CA ASP A 25 6.51 19.33 10.94
C ASP A 25 6.55 18.27 9.82
N ASP A 26 5.69 18.38 8.80
CA ASP A 26 5.71 17.52 7.61
C ASP A 26 7.00 17.72 6.82
N PHE A 27 7.42 18.98 6.71
CA PHE A 27 8.69 19.35 6.08
C PHE A 27 9.90 18.84 6.86
N LYS A 28 9.91 18.99 8.19
CA LYS A 28 11.01 18.52 9.06
C LYS A 28 11.16 17.00 9.05
N ASN A 29 10.04 16.29 9.03
CA ASN A 29 10.03 14.83 9.00
C ASN A 29 10.27 14.25 7.61
N LYS A 30 10.37 15.10 6.57
CA LYS A 30 10.50 14.73 5.15
C LYS A 30 9.51 13.62 4.75
N SER A 31 8.35 13.56 5.39
CA SER A 31 7.38 12.49 5.21
C SER A 31 6.46 12.75 4.01
N MET A 32 6.34 14.01 3.58
CA MET A 32 5.41 14.47 2.55
C MET A 32 6.11 15.29 1.47
N MET A 33 5.61 15.17 0.23
CA MET A 33 5.95 16.03 -0.89
C MET A 33 4.69 16.61 -1.56
N PRO A 34 4.74 17.82 -2.12
CA PRO A 34 3.66 18.35 -2.95
C PRO A 34 3.42 17.49 -4.20
N VAL A 35 2.17 17.38 -4.66
CA VAL A 35 1.85 16.73 -5.94
C VAL A 35 2.57 17.38 -7.12
N ASP A 36 2.78 18.69 -7.08
CA ASP A 36 3.45 19.43 -8.15
C ASP A 36 4.93 19.07 -8.32
N ASP A 37 5.54 18.41 -7.33
CA ASP A 37 6.91 17.89 -7.41
C ASP A 37 6.98 16.53 -8.13
N LEU A 38 5.84 15.90 -8.44
CA LEU A 38 5.77 14.72 -9.30
C LEU A 38 5.94 15.09 -10.77
N ASP A 39 6.48 14.17 -11.58
CA ASP A 39 6.46 14.37 -13.03
C ASP A 39 5.03 14.30 -13.59
N ARG A 40 4.85 14.82 -14.81
CA ARG A 40 3.54 14.92 -15.47
C ARG A 40 2.79 13.60 -15.60
N THR A 41 3.50 12.48 -15.75
CA THR A 41 2.87 11.15 -15.86
C THR A 41 2.37 10.71 -14.50
N ASN A 42 3.15 10.93 -13.45
CA ASN A 42 2.79 10.60 -12.09
C ASN A 42 1.68 11.51 -11.51
N ILE A 43 1.61 12.79 -11.91
CA ILE A 43 0.46 13.66 -11.61
C ILE A 43 -0.83 13.09 -12.21
N ARG A 44 -0.78 12.57 -13.45
CA ARG A 44 -1.96 11.94 -14.08
C ARG A 44 -2.38 10.66 -13.37
N LEU A 45 -1.41 9.86 -12.93
CA LEU A 45 -1.69 8.65 -12.15
C LEU A 45 -2.31 9.02 -10.79
N TYR A 46 -1.76 10.03 -10.11
CA TYR A 46 -2.30 10.56 -8.86
C TYR A 46 -3.76 10.98 -9.00
N LYS A 47 -4.09 11.79 -10.02
CA LYS A 47 -5.46 12.24 -10.32
C LYS A 47 -6.44 11.07 -10.46
N LYS A 48 -6.06 10.03 -11.22
CA LYS A 48 -6.91 8.83 -11.37
C LYS A 48 -7.19 8.13 -10.04
N VAL A 49 -6.20 8.08 -9.14
CA VAL A 49 -6.31 7.41 -7.85
C VAL A 49 -7.15 8.22 -6.87
N ILE A 50 -7.03 9.56 -6.85
CA ILE A 50 -7.84 10.40 -5.95
C ILE A 50 -9.31 10.50 -6.39
N ASP A 51 -9.58 10.41 -7.70
CA ASP A 51 -10.94 10.48 -8.24
C ASP A 51 -11.71 9.15 -8.06
N PHE A 52 -11.01 8.07 -7.71
CA PHE A 52 -11.66 6.78 -7.47
C PHE A 52 -12.53 6.81 -6.23
N LYS A 53 -13.80 6.43 -6.40
CA LYS A 53 -14.77 6.28 -5.32
C LYS A 53 -15.01 4.81 -5.07
N LEU A 54 -14.82 4.42 -3.81
CA LEU A 54 -14.98 3.02 -3.40
C LEU A 54 -16.44 2.56 -3.43
N THR A 55 -17.37 3.46 -3.15
CA THR A 55 -18.81 3.22 -3.24
C THR A 55 -19.44 4.16 -4.25
N ASP A 56 -20.52 3.70 -4.86
CA ASP A 56 -21.39 4.50 -5.72
C ASP A 56 -22.85 4.15 -5.43
N VAL A 57 -23.77 4.73 -6.23
CA VAL A 57 -25.21 4.50 -6.07
C VAL A 57 -25.60 3.04 -6.34
N ALA A 58 -24.83 2.31 -7.16
CA ALA A 58 -25.08 0.91 -7.45
C ALA A 58 -24.58 -0.01 -6.31
N PHE A 59 -23.52 0.38 -5.60
CA PHE A 59 -22.92 -0.37 -4.50
C PHE A 59 -22.68 0.50 -3.25
N PRO A 60 -23.74 1.03 -2.61
CA PRO A 60 -23.60 1.95 -1.47
C PRO A 60 -22.99 1.26 -0.24
N GLU A 61 -23.20 -0.05 -0.10
CA GLU A 61 -22.80 -0.86 1.06
C GLU A 61 -21.62 -1.80 0.76
N LEU A 62 -20.78 -1.47 -0.25
CA LEU A 62 -19.68 -2.35 -0.68
C LEU A 62 -18.77 -2.76 0.50
N MET A 63 -18.48 -1.84 1.40
CA MET A 63 -17.63 -2.11 2.57
C MET A 63 -18.26 -3.14 3.51
N THR A 64 -19.52 -2.93 3.86
CA THR A 64 -20.28 -3.88 4.69
C THR A 64 -20.37 -5.24 3.99
N ALA A 65 -20.58 -5.28 2.67
CA ALA A 65 -20.62 -6.53 1.92
C ALA A 65 -19.27 -7.28 1.94
N ILE A 66 -18.15 -6.57 1.82
CA ILE A 66 -16.80 -7.15 1.93
C ILE A 66 -16.58 -7.72 3.34
N GLU A 67 -16.92 -6.97 4.38
CA GLU A 67 -16.81 -7.42 5.78
C GLU A 67 -17.66 -8.65 6.05
N GLN A 68 -18.92 -8.66 5.63
CA GLN A 68 -19.82 -9.81 5.77
C GLN A 68 -19.31 -11.03 4.99
N SER A 69 -18.76 -10.81 3.78
CA SER A 69 -18.14 -11.87 2.98
C SER A 69 -16.90 -12.50 3.65
N TYR A 70 -16.22 -11.75 4.53
CA TYR A 70 -15.11 -12.26 5.35
C TYR A 70 -15.58 -12.94 6.64
N LEU A 71 -16.58 -12.41 7.33
CA LEU A 71 -17.03 -12.91 8.62
C LEU A 71 -17.93 -14.14 8.54
N HIS A 72 -18.68 -14.30 7.45
CA HIS A 72 -19.70 -15.34 7.33
C HIS A 72 -19.17 -16.59 6.61
N GLU A 73 -19.48 -17.79 7.12
CA GLU A 73 -18.95 -19.07 6.59
C GLU A 73 -19.29 -19.35 5.12
N LEU A 74 -20.43 -18.81 4.68
CA LEU A 74 -20.90 -18.90 3.30
C LEU A 74 -20.27 -17.84 2.38
N GLY A 75 -19.65 -16.82 2.95
CA GLY A 75 -19.05 -15.69 2.26
C GLY A 75 -17.90 -16.09 1.35
N TRP A 76 -17.72 -15.34 0.26
CA TRP A 76 -16.69 -15.66 -0.73
C TRP A 76 -15.29 -15.50 -0.14
N CYS A 77 -15.05 -14.43 0.63
CA CYS A 77 -13.75 -14.17 1.24
C CYS A 77 -13.42 -15.23 2.29
N TYR A 78 -14.39 -15.59 3.14
CA TYR A 78 -14.23 -16.65 4.15
C TYR A 78 -13.78 -17.97 3.52
N LYS A 79 -14.36 -18.35 2.37
CA LYS A 79 -14.04 -19.61 1.67
C LYS A 79 -12.73 -19.55 0.88
N THR A 80 -12.37 -18.40 0.33
CA THR A 80 -11.25 -18.31 -0.62
C THR A 80 -9.94 -17.94 0.04
N LEU A 81 -9.93 -17.05 1.04
CA LEU A 81 -8.71 -16.59 1.70
C LEU A 81 -7.90 -17.71 2.40
N PRO A 82 -8.51 -18.69 3.11
CA PRO A 82 -7.76 -19.76 3.75
C PRO A 82 -7.03 -20.67 2.76
N ASN A 83 -7.56 -20.80 1.55
CA ASN A 83 -7.06 -21.70 0.51
C ASN A 83 -5.98 -21.07 -0.39
N LYS A 84 -5.69 -19.77 -0.24
CA LYS A 84 -4.58 -19.13 -0.96
C LYS A 84 -3.24 -19.60 -0.37
N THR A 85 -2.40 -20.19 -1.22
CA THR A 85 -1.16 -20.86 -0.77
C THR A 85 -0.10 -19.88 -0.27
N ALA A 86 0.93 -20.43 0.39
CA ALA A 86 2.10 -19.67 0.80
C ALA A 86 2.84 -19.00 -0.38
N ILE A 87 2.66 -19.48 -1.61
CA ILE A 87 3.29 -18.95 -2.83
C ILE A 87 2.41 -17.84 -3.45
N ASP A 88 1.09 -17.93 -3.26
CA ASP A 88 0.12 -16.88 -3.62
C ASP A 88 0.16 -15.66 -2.66
N LEU A 89 1.15 -15.56 -1.77
CA LEU A 89 1.27 -14.50 -0.75
C LEU A 89 1.57 -13.08 -1.28
N TYR A 90 1.63 -12.90 -2.59
CA TYR A 90 1.38 -11.58 -3.20
C TYR A 90 -0.09 -11.15 -3.01
N SER A 91 -0.99 -12.06 -2.62
CA SER A 91 -2.43 -11.91 -2.81
C SER A 91 -3.28 -12.53 -1.69
N ARG A 92 -2.91 -12.40 -0.41
CA ARG A 92 -3.96 -12.48 0.64
C ARG A 92 -4.84 -11.23 0.70
N SER A 93 -4.69 -10.35 -0.29
CA SER A 93 -5.66 -9.35 -0.67
C SER A 93 -6.59 -9.86 -1.78
N ILE A 94 -7.76 -9.24 -1.89
CA ILE A 94 -8.60 -9.35 -3.10
C ILE A 94 -8.11 -8.25 -4.05
N LEU A 95 -7.69 -8.65 -5.25
CA LEU A 95 -7.23 -7.74 -6.28
C LEU A 95 -8.32 -7.61 -7.34
N LEU A 96 -8.93 -6.43 -7.45
CA LEU A 96 -9.77 -6.09 -8.61
C LEU A 96 -8.94 -5.26 -9.57
N LYS A 97 -8.64 -5.82 -10.75
CA LYS A 97 -7.89 -5.12 -11.79
C LYS A 97 -8.86 -4.37 -12.69
N GLY A 98 -8.71 -3.06 -12.75
CA GLY A 98 -9.38 -2.24 -13.77
C GLY A 98 -8.58 -2.24 -15.07
N ASP A 99 -9.27 -2.01 -16.19
CA ASP A 99 -8.64 -1.91 -17.52
C ASP A 99 -7.68 -0.71 -17.65
N ASN A 100 -7.75 0.23 -16.72
CA ASN A 100 -6.97 1.46 -16.69
C ASN A 100 -5.62 1.35 -15.95
N GLY A 101 -5.19 0.14 -15.61
CA GLY A 101 -3.96 -0.11 -14.84
C GLY A 101 -4.09 0.17 -13.34
N MET A 102 -5.32 0.34 -12.84
CA MET A 102 -5.61 0.49 -11.42
C MET A 102 -5.91 -0.88 -10.81
N VAL A 103 -5.51 -1.05 -9.55
CA VAL A 103 -5.81 -2.25 -8.77
C VAL A 103 -6.43 -1.82 -7.44
N LEU A 104 -7.58 -2.39 -7.10
CA LEU A 104 -8.13 -2.30 -5.75
C LEU A 104 -7.60 -3.49 -4.95
N GLU A 105 -6.91 -3.22 -3.85
CA GLU A 105 -6.47 -4.25 -2.91
C GLU A 105 -7.31 -4.22 -1.63
N ILE A 106 -7.99 -5.32 -1.32
CA ILE A 106 -8.73 -5.49 -0.07
C ILE A 106 -7.88 -6.32 0.87
N TRP A 107 -7.46 -5.75 2.01
CA TRP A 107 -6.65 -6.43 3.01
C TRP A 107 -7.51 -6.87 4.20
N PRO A 108 -7.74 -8.18 4.41
CA PRO A 108 -8.53 -8.63 5.55
C PRO A 108 -7.83 -8.38 6.89
N PRO A 109 -8.56 -8.35 8.02
CA PRO A 109 -7.96 -8.19 9.34
C PRO A 109 -6.88 -9.23 9.63
N ASN A 110 -5.84 -8.83 10.35
CA ASN A 110 -4.71 -9.67 10.78
C ASN A 110 -3.90 -10.31 9.65
N HIS A 111 -3.89 -9.67 8.47
CA HIS A 111 -3.10 -10.11 7.33
C HIS A 111 -1.87 -9.22 7.12
N GLN A 112 -0.81 -9.83 6.60
CA GLN A 112 0.37 -9.13 6.13
C GLN A 112 0.79 -9.68 4.78
N SER A 113 1.34 -8.81 3.93
CA SER A 113 1.95 -9.22 2.67
C SER A 113 3.28 -9.94 2.93
N LYS A 114 3.80 -10.63 1.90
CA LYS A 114 5.25 -10.86 1.81
C LYS A 114 5.99 -9.53 1.62
N LEU A 115 7.31 -9.60 1.71
CA LEU A 115 8.14 -8.52 1.20
C LEU A 115 7.93 -8.40 -0.32
N ILE A 116 7.43 -7.25 -0.77
CA ILE A 116 7.10 -6.96 -2.17
C ILE A 116 8.18 -6.04 -2.73
N GLN A 117 8.52 -6.22 -4.00
CA GLN A 117 9.22 -5.23 -4.80
C GLN A 117 8.48 -5.04 -6.13
N HIS A 118 8.27 -3.80 -6.57
CA HIS A 118 7.76 -3.57 -7.93
C HIS A 118 8.85 -3.84 -8.97
N LEU A 119 8.43 -4.12 -10.21
CA LEU A 119 9.37 -4.26 -11.33
C LEU A 119 10.25 -3.00 -11.43
N ALA A 120 11.55 -3.20 -11.59
CA ALA A 120 12.52 -2.11 -11.75
C ALA A 120 12.03 -1.15 -12.85
N ASN A 121 11.92 0.14 -12.53
CA ASN A 121 11.35 1.22 -13.34
C ASN A 121 9.83 1.48 -13.20
N THR A 122 9.15 0.85 -12.24
CA THR A 122 7.73 1.12 -11.98
C THR A 122 7.54 2.28 -11.01
N HIS A 123 6.61 3.16 -11.36
CA HIS A 123 6.04 4.15 -10.46
C HIS A 123 4.68 3.65 -9.95
N GLY A 124 4.36 3.94 -8.70
CA GLY A 124 3.10 3.55 -8.06
C GLY A 124 2.55 4.69 -7.23
N ILE A 125 1.25 4.93 -7.35
CA ILE A 125 0.49 5.77 -6.43
C ILE A 125 -0.48 4.86 -5.69
N ILE A 126 -0.41 4.86 -4.37
CA ILE A 126 -1.25 4.01 -3.52
C ILE A 126 -2.04 4.93 -2.59
N ARG A 127 -3.36 4.78 -2.57
CA ARG A 127 -4.25 5.51 -1.67
C ARG A 127 -4.97 4.56 -0.74
N ILE A 128 -4.99 4.88 0.54
CA ILE A 128 -5.79 4.13 1.51
C ILE A 128 -7.25 4.58 1.37
N LEU A 129 -8.13 3.68 0.93
CA LEU A 129 -9.54 4.02 0.71
C LEU A 129 -10.42 3.82 1.94
N HIS A 130 -10.00 2.97 2.88
CA HIS A 130 -10.75 2.65 4.08
C HIS A 130 -9.84 2.19 5.22
N ASN A 131 -10.11 2.67 6.44
CA ASN A 131 -9.37 2.34 7.67
C ASN A 131 -7.86 2.66 7.55
N LYS A 132 -6.99 1.84 8.15
CA LYS A 132 -5.56 2.10 8.30
C LYS A 132 -4.74 0.88 7.91
N LEU A 133 -3.52 1.11 7.42
CA LEU A 133 -2.51 0.07 7.19
C LEU A 133 -1.18 0.49 7.81
N LEU A 134 -0.39 -0.48 8.26
CA LEU A 134 1.00 -0.25 8.60
C LEU A 134 1.90 -0.73 7.46
N ILE A 135 2.89 0.08 7.10
CA ILE A 135 3.83 -0.25 6.03
C ILE A 135 5.23 -0.30 6.58
N GLU A 136 5.92 -1.40 6.30
CA GLU A 136 7.31 -1.60 6.67
C GLU A 136 8.18 -1.54 5.41
N PHE A 137 9.10 -0.57 5.33
CA PHE A 137 10.04 -0.45 4.23
C PHE A 137 11.36 -1.13 4.55
N HIS A 138 11.94 -1.82 3.56
CA HIS A 138 13.17 -2.61 3.73
C HIS A 138 14.22 -2.23 2.69
N PRO A 139 15.53 -2.31 3.01
CA PRO A 139 16.57 -1.86 2.08
C PRO A 139 16.81 -2.79 0.87
N TYR A 140 16.42 -4.07 0.95
CA TYR A 140 16.64 -5.06 -0.12
C TYR A 140 15.74 -6.28 0.05
N LEU A 141 15.55 -7.08 -1.02
CA LEU A 141 14.91 -8.39 -0.94
C LEU A 141 15.91 -9.43 -0.41
N SER A 142 15.47 -10.24 0.54
CA SER A 142 16.28 -11.31 1.11
C SER A 142 15.45 -12.58 1.29
N ILE A 143 16.04 -13.72 0.92
CA ILE A 143 15.47 -15.05 1.19
C ILE A 143 15.52 -15.35 2.70
N ASN A 144 16.49 -14.75 3.41
CA ASN A 144 16.63 -14.86 4.87
C ASN A 144 15.86 -13.71 5.54
N SER A 145 14.81 -14.04 6.29
CA SER A 145 13.74 -13.12 6.74
C SER A 145 14.05 -12.28 7.98
N ASN A 146 15.26 -12.35 8.54
CA ASN A 146 15.62 -11.63 9.78
C ASN A 146 15.91 -10.13 9.59
N GLN A 147 15.60 -9.59 8.42
CA GLN A 147 15.83 -8.19 8.10
C GLN A 147 14.82 -7.29 8.81
N LYS A 148 15.34 -6.30 9.54
CA LYS A 148 14.51 -5.26 10.15
C LYS A 148 14.12 -4.21 9.10
N PRO A 149 12.89 -3.67 9.14
CA PRO A 149 12.56 -2.53 8.32
C PRO A 149 13.35 -1.30 8.77
N PHE A 150 13.70 -0.45 7.81
CA PHE A 150 14.36 0.84 8.10
C PHE A 150 13.34 1.92 8.44
N LEU A 151 12.08 1.77 8.01
CA LEU A 151 10.99 2.68 8.30
C LEU A 151 9.69 1.88 8.50
N LYS A 152 8.91 2.30 9.50
CA LYS A 152 7.55 1.83 9.73
C LYS A 152 6.61 3.03 9.68
N GLN A 153 5.69 3.03 8.73
CA GLN A 153 4.80 4.16 8.48
C GLN A 153 3.35 3.71 8.64
N PRO A 154 2.61 4.17 9.68
CA PRO A 154 1.16 4.06 9.66
C PRO A 154 0.61 4.93 8.53
N CYS A 155 -0.34 4.38 7.79
CA CYS A 155 -1.03 5.03 6.69
C CYS A 155 -2.52 5.07 7.03
N GLU A 156 -3.05 6.28 7.13
CA GLU A 156 -4.42 6.62 7.48
C GLU A 156 -5.30 6.69 6.25
N GLN A 157 -6.62 6.70 6.48
CA GLN A 157 -7.59 6.81 5.41
C GLN A 157 -7.37 8.10 4.60
N TYR A 158 -7.38 7.93 3.27
CA TYR A 158 -7.13 8.93 2.23
C TYR A 158 -5.70 9.43 2.08
N GLU A 159 -4.76 9.00 2.92
CA GLU A 159 -3.35 9.27 2.65
C GLU A 159 -2.91 8.59 1.35
N VAL A 160 -2.07 9.31 0.60
CA VAL A 160 -1.57 8.88 -0.70
C VAL A 160 -0.06 8.73 -0.62
N MET A 161 0.42 7.55 -0.96
CA MET A 161 1.83 7.24 -1.02
C MET A 161 2.33 7.19 -2.44
N TYR A 162 3.62 7.42 -2.57
CA TYR A 162 4.32 7.34 -3.84
C TYR A 162 5.53 6.44 -3.78
N ILE A 163 5.65 5.64 -4.83
CA ILE A 163 6.71 4.69 -5.07
C ILE A 163 7.31 5.03 -6.43
N LYS A 164 8.63 5.12 -6.52
CA LYS A 164 9.37 5.32 -7.77
C LYS A 164 10.62 4.43 -7.80
N PRO A 165 11.30 4.22 -8.93
CA PRO A 165 12.30 3.14 -9.08
C PRO A 165 13.45 3.13 -8.05
N ASP A 166 13.74 4.28 -7.46
CA ASP A 166 14.78 4.52 -6.46
C ASP A 166 14.23 4.85 -5.06
N LEU A 167 12.91 4.77 -4.85
CA LEU A 167 12.23 5.18 -3.61
C LEU A 167 11.08 4.23 -3.25
N ASN A 168 11.04 3.79 -1.99
CA ASN A 168 9.92 3.04 -1.40
C ASN A 168 9.55 1.75 -2.16
N GLN A 169 10.48 1.19 -2.94
CA GLN A 169 10.23 0.05 -3.83
C GLN A 169 10.01 -1.27 -3.10
N ILE A 170 10.61 -1.43 -1.92
CA ILE A 170 10.65 -2.69 -1.18
C ILE A 170 9.92 -2.50 0.14
N TYR A 171 8.71 -3.05 0.24
CA TYR A 171 7.85 -2.82 1.38
C TYR A 171 6.98 -4.04 1.72
N ARG A 172 6.36 -3.98 2.89
CA ARG A 172 5.39 -4.94 3.39
C ARG A 172 4.17 -4.21 3.94
N LEU A 173 3.00 -4.62 3.51
CA LEU A 173 1.72 -4.10 4.00
C LEU A 173 1.23 -4.98 5.15
N ILE A 174 0.75 -4.35 6.20
CA ILE A 174 0.28 -5.02 7.40
C ILE A 174 -1.06 -4.42 7.80
N ASN A 175 -2.12 -5.23 7.70
CA ASN A 175 -3.40 -4.95 8.34
C ASN A 175 -3.46 -5.70 9.67
N ARG A 176 -3.05 -5.04 10.76
CA ARG A 176 -3.30 -5.54 12.11
C ARG A 176 -4.54 -4.83 12.65
N LEU A 177 -5.43 -5.57 13.28
CA LEU A 177 -6.34 -4.95 14.24
C LEU A 177 -5.47 -4.30 15.31
N ILE A 178 -5.39 -2.98 15.31
CA ILE A 178 -4.86 -2.24 16.45
C ILE A 178 -5.93 -2.39 17.53
N ILE A 179 -5.83 -3.44 18.34
CA ILE A 179 -6.50 -3.48 19.63
C ILE A 179 -5.75 -2.45 20.47
N SER A 180 -6.24 -1.22 20.50
CA SER A 180 -5.85 -0.26 21.53
C SER A 180 -6.30 -0.84 22.88
N ILE A 181 -5.33 -1.34 23.65
CA ILE A 181 -5.48 -1.68 25.07
C ILE A 181 -5.33 -0.39 25.87
#